data_AF-A0A9P7EG46-F1
#
_entry.id   AF-A0A9P7EG46-F1
#
_cell.length_a   1.000
_cell.length_b   1.000
_cell.length_c   1.000
_cell.angle_alpha   90.00
_cell.angle_beta   90.00
_cell.angle_gamma   90.00
#
_symmetry.space_group_name_H-M   'P 1'
#
loop_
_entity.id
_entity.type
_entity.pdbx_description
1 polymer ?
#
loop_
_entity_poly.entity_id
_entity_poly.type
_entity_poly.pdbx_seq_one_letter_code
_entity_poly.pdbx_strand_id
1 'polypeptide(L)'
;MINPTPGNLLFLLGTSHADIVSKTRKALEKVKPANLTDKDDVKVITQLKNGGLTIELTTKTLSDWLQSPEGRTALMNELSIPANLREPTLGLIIQYLPTNLPIDCQDFLDLVAKENHLKREHLSTIHWIKPPH
;
A
#
# COMPACT_ATOMS: atom_id res chain seq x y z
N MET A 1 1.44 -2.39 -0.81
CA MET A 1 2.13 -2.86 -2.03
C MET A 1 2.96 -4.08 -1.67
N ILE A 2 2.92 -5.16 -2.45
CA ILE A 2 3.74 -6.36 -2.22
C ILE A 2 4.93 -6.32 -3.17
N ASN A 3 6.14 -6.37 -2.63
CA ASN A 3 7.36 -6.45 -3.42
C ASN A 3 8.05 -7.78 -3.19
N PRO A 4 8.60 -8.41 -4.23
CA PRO A 4 9.48 -9.55 -4.03
C PRO A 4 10.73 -9.11 -3.25
N THR A 5 11.32 -10.05 -2.52
CA THR A 5 12.70 -9.86 -2.04
C THR A 5 13.66 -9.74 -3.23
N PRO A 6 14.76 -8.96 -3.13
CA PRO A 6 15.71 -8.82 -4.22
C PRO A 6 16.19 -10.18 -4.75
N GLY A 7 16.12 -10.39 -6.06
CA GLY A 7 16.47 -11.67 -6.71
C GLY A 7 15.36 -12.72 -6.76
N ASN A 8 14.23 -12.49 -6.09
CA ASN A 8 13.05 -13.36 -6.16
C ASN A 8 11.95 -12.76 -7.03
N LEU A 9 11.00 -13.59 -7.44
CA LEU A 9 9.79 -13.18 -8.16
C LEU A 9 8.56 -13.56 -7.33
N LEU A 10 7.55 -12.67 -7.31
CA LEU A 10 6.26 -13.01 -6.67
C LEU A 10 5.54 -14.11 -7.44
N PHE A 11 5.61 -14.05 -8.77
CA PHE A 11 5.08 -15.05 -9.67
C PHE A 11 6.09 -15.32 -10.78
N LEU A 12 6.14 -16.56 -11.26
CA LEU A 12 7.06 -16.96 -12.33
C LEU A 12 6.82 -16.13 -13.60
N LEU A 13 7.89 -15.85 -14.34
CA LEU A 13 7.82 -15.21 -15.64
C LEU A 13 6.92 -16.06 -16.56
N GLY A 14 5.87 -15.45 -17.11
CA GLY A 14 4.88 -16.14 -17.94
C GLY A 14 3.60 -16.57 -17.21
N THR A 15 3.51 -16.39 -15.89
CA THR A 15 2.22 -16.52 -15.18
C THR A 15 1.24 -15.49 -15.74
N SER A 16 0.07 -15.93 -16.19
CA SER A 16 -0.91 -15.01 -16.76
C SER A 16 -1.45 -14.05 -15.69
N HIS A 17 -1.85 -12.85 -16.09
CA HIS A 17 -2.49 -11.90 -15.18
C HIS A 17 -3.73 -12.51 -14.49
N ALA A 18 -4.52 -13.31 -15.22
CA ALA A 18 -5.69 -14.00 -14.68
C ALA A 18 -5.32 -15.00 -13.58
N ASP A 19 -4.22 -15.74 -13.74
CA ASP A 19 -3.72 -16.67 -12.72
C ASP A 19 -3.23 -15.93 -11.48
N ILE A 20 -2.52 -14.82 -11.67
CA ILE A 20 -2.06 -13.94 -10.58
C ILE A 20 -3.26 -13.44 -9.77
N VAL A 21 -4.29 -12.93 -10.46
CA VAL A 21 -5.52 -12.44 -9.83
C VAL A 21 -6.22 -13.56 -9.08
N SER A 22 -6.40 -14.72 -9.72
CA SER A 22 -7.09 -15.87 -9.13
C SER A 22 -6.37 -16.38 -7.88
N LYS A 23 -5.04 -16.56 -7.94
CA LYS A 23 -4.23 -17.00 -6.80
C LYS A 23 -4.29 -16.00 -5.65
N THR A 24 -4.16 -14.71 -5.94
CA THR A 24 -4.17 -13.66 -4.92
C THR A 24 -5.53 -13.55 -4.24
N ARG A 25 -6.63 -13.60 -4.99
CA ARG A 25 -7.99 -13.61 -4.42
C ARG A 25 -8.22 -14.85 -3.55
N LYS A 26 -7.88 -16.04 -4.05
CA LYS A 26 -8.02 -17.29 -3.28
C LYS A 26 -7.20 -17.27 -1.99
N ALA A 27 -5.98 -16.75 -2.06
CA ALA A 27 -5.14 -16.60 -0.88
C ALA A 27 -5.82 -15.68 0.13
N LEU A 28 -6.33 -14.52 -0.31
CA LEU A 28 -7.00 -13.56 0.56
C LEU A 28 -8.25 -14.14 1.23
N GLU A 29 -9.12 -14.80 0.46
CA GLU A 29 -10.33 -15.45 0.97
C GLU A 29 -10.02 -16.50 2.04
N LYS A 30 -8.91 -17.23 1.90
CA LYS A 30 -8.52 -18.27 2.85
C LYS A 30 -7.95 -17.71 4.16
N VAL A 31 -7.29 -16.56 4.12
CA VAL A 31 -6.66 -15.95 5.30
C VAL A 31 -7.56 -14.91 5.98
N LYS A 32 -8.65 -14.52 5.32
CA LYS A 32 -9.57 -13.50 5.80
C LYS A 32 -10.19 -13.91 7.15
N PRO A 33 -10.10 -13.08 8.19
CA PRO A 33 -10.68 -13.38 9.48
C PRO A 33 -12.22 -13.32 9.42
N ALA A 34 -12.89 -14.13 10.24
CA ALA A 34 -14.34 -14.34 10.22
C ALA A 34 -15.17 -13.08 10.55
N ASN A 35 -14.54 -12.02 11.05
CA ASN A 35 -15.18 -10.75 11.35
C ASN A 35 -15.27 -9.81 10.14
N LEU A 36 -14.63 -10.14 9.00
CA LEU A 36 -14.75 -9.38 7.76
C LEU A 36 -15.89 -9.91 6.90
N THR A 37 -16.64 -9.00 6.30
CA THR A 37 -17.85 -9.28 5.52
C THR A 37 -17.54 -9.55 4.05
N ASP A 38 -18.50 -10.06 3.27
CA ASP A 38 -18.35 -10.25 1.81
C ASP A 38 -18.05 -8.95 1.05
N LYS A 39 -18.27 -7.78 1.68
CA LYS A 39 -17.92 -6.49 1.11
C LYS A 39 -16.43 -6.19 1.18
N ASP A 40 -15.68 -6.89 2.04
CA ASP A 40 -14.23 -6.78 2.24
C ASP A 40 -13.51 -7.70 1.23
N ASP A 41 -13.25 -7.22 0.01
CA ASP A 41 -12.67 -7.99 -1.10
C ASP A 41 -11.59 -7.16 -1.82
N VAL A 42 -10.89 -7.80 -2.75
CA VAL A 42 -10.00 -7.19 -3.71
C VAL A 42 -10.81 -6.49 -4.79
N LYS A 43 -10.60 -5.18 -4.93
CA LYS A 43 -11.16 -4.39 -6.02
C LYS A 43 -10.32 -4.56 -7.29
N VAL A 44 -9.01 -4.36 -7.18
CA VAL A 44 -8.07 -4.39 -8.32
C VAL A 44 -6.75 -5.02 -7.90
N ILE A 45 -6.13 -5.78 -8.81
CA ILE A 45 -4.74 -6.25 -8.68
C ILE A 45 -3.98 -5.75 -9.89
N THR A 46 -2.86 -5.08 -9.67
CA THR A 46 -1.98 -4.60 -10.74
C THR A 46 -0.58 -5.16 -10.53
N GLN A 47 -0.04 -5.82 -11.55
CA GLN A 47 1.36 -6.23 -11.56
C GLN A 47 2.25 -5.08 -12.01
N LEU A 48 3.30 -4.82 -11.25
CA LEU A 48 4.28 -3.78 -11.52
C LEU A 48 5.42 -4.34 -12.39
N LYS A 49 6.10 -3.44 -13.12
CA LYS A 49 7.23 -3.81 -14.00
C LYS A 49 8.39 -4.50 -13.26
N ASN A 50 8.52 -4.25 -11.96
CA ASN A 50 9.53 -4.88 -11.10
C ASN A 50 9.09 -6.25 -10.56
N GLY A 51 7.99 -6.82 -11.05
CA GLY A 51 7.42 -8.08 -10.55
C GLY A 51 6.65 -7.95 -9.24
N GLY A 52 6.51 -6.73 -8.71
CA GLY A 52 5.67 -6.42 -7.55
C GLY A 52 4.18 -6.42 -7.86
N LEU A 53 3.35 -6.32 -6.82
CA LEU A 53 1.89 -6.25 -6.93
C LEU A 53 1.35 -5.07 -6.12
N THR A 54 0.43 -4.35 -6.74
CA THR A 54 -0.45 -3.41 -6.06
C THR A 54 -1.82 -4.08 -5.95
N ILE A 55 -2.36 -4.12 -4.72
CA ILE A 55 -3.69 -4.65 -4.43
C ILE A 55 -4.50 -3.48 -3.90
N GLU A 56 -5.60 -3.16 -4.59
CA GLU A 56 -6.61 -2.21 -4.14
C GLU A 56 -7.73 -3.00 -3.49
N LEU A 57 -8.13 -2.59 -2.29
CA LEU A 57 -9.12 -3.26 -1.47
C LEU A 57 -10.39 -2.42 -1.43
N THR A 58 -11.55 -3.06 -1.29
CA THR A 58 -12.84 -2.38 -1.26
C THR A 58 -13.09 -1.62 0.03
N THR A 59 -12.45 -2.02 1.14
CA THR A 59 -12.68 -1.45 2.46
C THR A 59 -11.39 -1.10 3.20
N LYS A 60 -11.51 -0.12 4.10
CA LYS A 60 -10.43 0.26 5.00
C LYS A 60 -10.13 -0.85 6.02
N THR A 61 -11.15 -1.53 6.53
CA THR A 61 -10.99 -2.59 7.55
C THR A 61 -10.08 -3.72 7.07
N LEU A 62 -10.27 -4.19 5.83
CA LEU A 62 -9.41 -5.20 5.23
C LEU A 62 -7.99 -4.69 4.99
N SER A 63 -7.85 -3.44 4.59
CA SER A 63 -6.53 -2.78 4.44
C SER A 63 -5.80 -2.70 5.79
N ASP A 64 -6.48 -2.27 6.84
CA ASP A 64 -5.91 -2.12 8.17
C ASP A 64 -5.50 -3.49 8.74
N TRP A 65 -6.32 -4.53 8.53
CA TRP A 65 -5.97 -5.91 8.90
C TRP A 65 -4.75 -6.44 8.12
N LEU A 66 -4.69 -6.24 6.80
CA LEU A 66 -3.54 -6.66 5.99
C LEU A 66 -2.24 -5.93 6.36
N GLN A 67 -2.34 -4.72 6.92
CA GLN A 67 -1.20 -3.98 7.44
C GLN A 67 -0.74 -4.46 8.83
N SER A 68 -1.59 -5.20 9.57
CA SER A 68 -1.20 -5.81 10.83
C SER A 68 -0.14 -6.91 10.62
N PRO A 69 0.72 -7.19 11.62
CA PRO A 69 1.68 -8.29 11.54
C PRO A 69 1.02 -9.65 11.27
N GLU A 70 -0.16 -9.88 11.84
CA GLU A 70 -0.93 -11.12 11.68
C GLU A 70 -1.42 -11.26 10.24
N GLY A 71 -2.18 -10.28 9.73
CA GLY A 71 -2.73 -10.35 8.38
C GLY A 71 -1.66 -10.37 7.30
N ARG A 72 -0.57 -9.62 7.49
CA ARG A 72 0.60 -9.67 6.61
C ARG A 72 1.21 -11.06 6.58
N THR A 73 1.45 -11.67 7.74
CA THR A 73 2.09 -12.99 7.83
C THR A 73 1.18 -14.07 7.23
N ALA A 74 -0.12 -14.02 7.52
CA ALA A 74 -1.08 -14.97 6.98
C ALA A 74 -1.11 -14.93 5.45
N LEU A 75 -1.22 -13.74 4.85
CA LEU A 75 -1.23 -13.60 3.39
C LEU A 75 0.08 -14.06 2.74
N MET A 76 1.24 -13.71 3.33
CA MET A 76 2.54 -14.12 2.76
C MET A 76 2.76 -15.63 2.85
N ASN A 77 2.35 -16.25 3.96
CA ASN A 77 2.42 -17.71 4.13
C ASN A 77 1.52 -18.42 3.11
N GLU A 78 0.30 -17.92 2.91
CA GLU A 78 -0.63 -18.54 1.96
C GLU A 78 -0.16 -18.40 0.51
N LEU A 79 0.41 -17.25 0.15
CA LEU A 79 1.02 -17.07 -1.15
C LEU A 79 2.27 -17.94 -1.32
N SER A 80 2.89 -18.41 -0.22
CA SER A 80 4.16 -19.15 -0.21
C SER A 80 5.29 -18.39 -0.90
N ILE A 81 5.29 -17.06 -0.80
CA ILE A 81 6.26 -16.18 -1.45
C ILE A 81 7.12 -15.50 -0.39
N PRO A 82 8.47 -15.51 -0.52
CA PRO A 82 9.33 -14.63 0.26
C PRO A 82 9.18 -13.18 -0.23
N ALA A 83 8.12 -12.51 0.21
CA ALA A 83 7.75 -11.16 -0.20
C ALA A 83 7.66 -10.21 0.99
N ASN A 84 7.95 -8.93 0.72
CA ASN A 84 7.76 -7.86 1.67
C ASN A 84 6.49 -7.08 1.33
N LEU A 85 5.55 -7.03 2.27
CA LEU A 85 4.47 -6.05 2.22
C LEU A 85 5.08 -4.70 2.60
N ARG A 86 5.18 -3.80 1.63
CA ARG A 86 5.53 -2.40 1.89
C ARG A 86 4.26 -1.69 2.34
N GLU A 87 4.36 -0.98 3.46
CA GLU A 87 3.36 0.00 3.86
C GLU A 87 3.13 0.97 2.70
N PRO A 88 1.86 1.34 2.42
CA PRO A 88 1.60 2.35 1.41
C PRO A 88 2.30 3.64 1.83
N THR A 89 3.26 4.08 1.02
CA THR A 89 3.82 5.42 1.12
C THR A 89 2.69 6.35 0.69
N LEU A 90 1.96 6.92 1.64
CA LEU A 90 0.87 7.85 1.37
C LEU A 90 1.50 9.14 0.83
N GLY A 91 1.68 9.21 -0.49
CA GLY A 91 2.00 10.45 -1.16
C GLY A 91 0.80 11.38 -1.07
N LEU A 92 0.84 12.35 -0.15
CA LEU A 92 -0.16 13.41 -0.09
C LEU A 92 0.13 14.39 -1.24
N ILE A 93 -0.74 14.42 -2.26
CA ILE A 93 -0.65 15.40 -3.35
C ILE A 93 -1.64 16.53 -3.05
N ILE A 94 -1.13 17.69 -2.63
CA ILE A 94 -1.93 18.91 -2.46
C ILE A 94 -1.76 19.74 -3.74
N GLN A 95 -2.83 19.84 -4.55
CA GLN A 95 -2.76 20.50 -5.87
C GLN A 95 -2.66 22.03 -5.80
N TYR A 96 -2.97 22.66 -4.67
CA TYR A 96 -3.00 24.12 -4.54
C TYR A 96 -2.40 24.55 -3.20
N LEU A 97 -1.07 24.65 -3.15
CA LEU A 97 -0.40 25.37 -2.08
C LEU A 97 -0.12 26.81 -2.51
N PRO A 98 -0.57 27.81 -1.74
CA PRO A 98 -0.01 29.15 -1.81
C PRO A 98 1.52 29.10 -1.74
N THR A 99 2.19 29.89 -2.59
CA THR A 99 3.67 29.92 -2.68
C THR A 99 4.33 30.44 -1.40
N ASN A 100 3.57 31.17 -0.58
CA ASN A 100 4.00 31.72 0.71
C ASN A 100 3.85 30.74 1.88
N LEU A 101 3.41 29.50 1.64
CA LEU A 101 3.30 28.53 2.73
C LEU A 101 4.71 28.17 3.25
N PRO A 102 4.91 28.19 4.58
CA PRO A 102 6.20 27.93 5.20
C PRO A 102 6.45 26.42 5.27
N ILE A 103 6.54 25.76 4.11
CA ILE A 103 6.73 24.31 3.99
C ILE A 103 8.06 23.81 4.58
N ASP A 104 9.02 24.70 4.78
CA ASP A 104 10.31 24.43 5.42
C ASP A 104 10.27 24.66 6.95
N CYS A 105 9.13 25.15 7.48
CA CYS A 105 8.93 25.35 8.91
C CYS A 105 8.39 24.09 9.59
N GLN A 106 9.11 23.60 10.60
CA GLN A 106 8.73 22.37 11.31
C GLN A 106 7.36 22.47 11.98
N ASP A 107 7.02 23.62 12.56
CA ASP A 107 5.71 23.83 13.22
C ASP A 107 4.54 23.71 12.23
N PHE A 108 4.74 24.18 11.00
CA PHE A 108 3.76 24.04 9.93
C PHE A 108 3.63 22.57 9.48
N LEU A 109 4.74 21.86 9.34
CA LEU A 109 4.73 20.44 8.99
C LEU A 109 4.05 19.60 10.08
N ASP A 110 4.29 19.90 11.36
CA ASP A 110 3.64 19.22 12.48
C ASP A 110 2.14 19.50 12.52
N LEU A 111 1.71 20.74 12.19
CA LEU A 111 0.29 21.07 12.03
C LEU A 111 -0.34 20.27 10.88
N VAL A 112 0.32 20.22 9.72
CA VAL A 112 -0.15 19.44 8.56
C VAL A 112 -0.25 17.95 8.92
N ALA A 113 0.72 17.39 9.64
CA ALA A 113 0.67 16.01 10.10
C ALA A 113 -0.54 15.76 11.00
N LYS A 114 -0.78 16.66 11.97
CA LYS A 114 -1.90 16.57 12.90
C LYS A 114 -3.24 16.63 12.19
N GLU A 115 -3.45 17.62 11.33
CA GLU A 115 -4.70 17.83 10.60
C GLU A 115 -5.01 16.68 9.62
N ASN A 116 -3.99 16.04 9.07
CA ASN A 116 -4.16 14.95 8.10
C ASN A 116 -3.98 13.55 8.71
N HIS A 117 -3.89 13.46 10.05
CA HIS A 117 -3.64 12.20 10.77
C HIS A 117 -2.41 11.43 10.26
N LEU A 118 -1.37 12.15 9.82
CA LEU A 118 -0.12 11.57 9.37
C LEU A 118 0.79 11.33 10.58
N LYS A 119 1.52 10.22 10.55
CA LYS A 119 2.59 9.99 11.51
C LYS A 119 3.80 10.85 11.15
N ARG A 120 4.60 11.23 12.14
CA ARG A 120 5.72 12.17 11.94
C ARG A 120 6.77 11.61 10.97
N GLU A 121 6.99 10.30 10.99
CA GLU A 121 7.86 9.58 10.05
C GLU A 121 7.40 9.67 8.59
N HIS A 122 6.14 10.02 8.33
CA HIS A 122 5.65 10.22 6.97
C HIS A 122 5.99 11.61 6.42
N LEU A 123 6.27 12.59 7.28
CA LEU A 123 6.61 13.96 6.86
C LEU A 123 7.84 13.99 5.96
N SER A 124 8.86 13.16 6.24
CA SER A 124 10.07 13.04 5.42
C SER A 124 9.83 12.44 4.03
N THR A 125 8.63 11.94 3.76
CA THR A 125 8.25 11.39 2.44
C THR A 125 7.37 12.34 1.63
N ILE A 126 7.01 13.50 2.21
CA ILE A 126 6.25 14.54 1.51
C ILE A 126 7.16 15.20 0.48
N HIS A 127 6.69 15.22 -0.77
CA HIS A 127 7.36 15.93 -1.87
C HIS A 127 6.50 17.13 -2.27
N TRP A 128 7.05 18.33 -2.09
CA TRP A 128 6.39 19.57 -2.49
C TRP A 128 6.70 19.89 -3.94
N ILE A 129 5.68 19.94 -4.80
CA ILE A 129 5.82 20.38 -6.18
C ILE A 129 5.47 21.87 -6.24
N LYS A 130 6.49 22.72 -6.23
CA LYS A 130 6.34 24.15 -6.55
C LYS A 130 6.49 24.33 -8.06
N PRO A 131 5.58 25.01 -8.77
CA PRO A 131 5.83 25.37 -10.16
C PRO A 131 7.10 26.23 -10.26
N PRO A 132 7.94 26.03 -11.30
CA PRO A 132 9.06 26.93 -11.56
C PRO A 132 8.51 28.34 -11.83
N HIS A 133 9.22 29.35 -11.33
CA HIS A 133 8.90 30.77 -11.50
C HIS A 133 8.72 31.17 -12.96
#